data_AF-A0A327Y4V5-F1
#
_entry.id   AF-A0A327Y4V5-F1
#
_cell.length_a   1.000
_cell.length_b   1.000
_cell.length_c   1.000
_cell.angle_alpha   90.00
_cell.angle_beta   90.00
_cell.angle_gamma   90.00
#
_symmetry.space_group_name_H-M   'P 1'
#
loop_
_entity.id
_entity.type
_entity.pdbx_description
1 polymer ?
#
loop_
_entity_poly.entity_id
_entity_poly.type
_entity_poly.pdbx_seq_one_letter_code
_entity_poly.pdbx_strand_id
1 'polypeptide(L)'
;MFKFFDVTKDNPIKFNLFTINQLSLYHYTTKSALEGIVRNSCFWVTRSDFLNDKSEIIYFKKVLELTIQNLIDLWSRYENKFETEGILYNQIVDYLKYFCGKYENILNERDYNIFILSLSENGSSEYLFKNYSKGNGCIIELNTKDFLQIEKIETGSSNLGNISFFTSAKVIYDIKQQVKIFQTDIQNIYEKVFYTLKRKRIKNINQEIYNQIFNEVMQLLLLKIHTYSQFFKDKEFEQEEEYRVAFVIAKSEEKRIVRHRTTDNGLVPFIEFKFDIDKSIKSIRMR
;
A
#
# COMPACT_ATOMS: atom_id res chain seq x y z
N MET A 1 2.97 20.63 -4.27
CA MET A 1 2.05 21.08 -3.20
C MET A 1 0.66 21.18 -3.81
N PHE A 2 -0.31 20.46 -3.26
CA PHE A 2 -1.70 20.45 -3.73
C PHE A 2 -2.37 21.79 -3.41
N LYS A 3 -2.91 22.50 -4.42
CA LYS A 3 -3.63 23.78 -4.27
C LYS A 3 -5.11 23.58 -3.96
N PHE A 4 -5.73 22.51 -4.42
CA PHE A 4 -7.17 22.22 -4.25
C PHE A 4 -7.43 21.21 -3.13
N PHE A 5 -6.41 20.46 -2.73
CA PHE A 5 -6.42 19.60 -1.57
C PHE A 5 -5.41 20.15 -0.55
N ASP A 6 -5.86 20.88 0.47
CA ASP A 6 -4.95 21.31 1.55
C ASP A 6 -4.39 20.06 2.26
N VAL A 7 -3.21 19.58 1.85
CA VAL A 7 -2.51 18.48 2.52
C VAL A 7 -1.53 19.08 3.50
N THR A 8 -1.84 18.94 4.79
CA THR A 8 -1.04 19.46 5.90
C THR A 8 -0.82 18.35 6.93
N LYS A 9 0.01 18.60 7.95
CA LYS A 9 0.15 17.67 9.10
C LYS A 9 -1.21 17.40 9.77
N ASP A 10 -2.09 18.39 9.80
CA ASP A 10 -3.42 18.32 10.41
C ASP A 10 -4.52 17.83 9.43
N ASN A 11 -4.20 17.74 8.13
CA ASN A 11 -5.09 17.21 7.09
C ASN A 11 -4.32 16.28 6.14
N PRO A 12 -3.78 15.14 6.64
CA PRO A 12 -3.01 14.23 5.81
C PRO A 12 -3.91 13.51 4.80
N ILE A 13 -3.29 12.95 3.77
CA ILE A 13 -3.97 11.99 2.90
C ILE A 13 -4.26 10.74 3.72
N LYS A 14 -5.53 10.51 4.06
CA LYS A 14 -5.98 9.36 4.85
C LYS A 14 -6.17 8.15 3.96
N PHE A 15 -5.80 6.96 4.40
CA PHE A 15 -6.12 5.70 3.73
C PHE A 15 -7.11 4.92 4.59
N ASN A 16 -8.13 4.32 3.98
CA ASN A 16 -9.16 3.54 4.69
C ASN A 16 -8.67 2.09 4.88
N LEU A 17 -7.52 1.96 5.53
CA LEU A 17 -6.89 0.68 5.86
C LEU A 17 -7.04 0.42 7.36
N PHE A 18 -7.15 -0.85 7.72
CA PHE A 18 -7.24 -1.24 9.13
C PHE A 18 -5.85 -1.31 9.74
N THR A 19 -5.60 -0.46 10.72
CA THR A 19 -4.43 -0.55 11.59
C THR A 19 -4.63 -1.62 12.66
N ILE A 20 -3.54 -1.99 13.31
CA ILE A 20 -3.55 -3.06 14.30
C ILE A 20 -4.00 -2.55 15.68
N ASN A 21 -4.89 -3.30 16.32
CA ASN A 21 -5.22 -3.17 17.75
C ASN A 21 -4.57 -4.29 18.60
N GLN A 22 -3.89 -5.25 17.95
CA GLN A 22 -3.26 -6.39 18.60
C GLN A 22 -1.83 -6.08 19.05
N LEU A 23 -1.45 -6.67 20.19
CA LEU A 23 -0.11 -6.51 20.78
C LEU A 23 0.96 -7.39 20.11
N SER A 24 0.57 -8.41 19.34
CA SER A 24 1.51 -9.35 18.71
C SER A 24 1.23 -9.55 17.22
N LEU A 25 2.30 -9.67 16.44
CA LEU A 25 2.30 -10.14 15.06
C LEU A 25 3.30 -11.28 14.91
N TYR A 26 3.12 -12.13 13.90
CA TYR A 26 3.92 -13.33 13.73
C TYR A 26 4.63 -13.35 12.39
N HIS A 27 5.88 -13.81 12.40
CA HIS A 27 6.64 -14.05 11.18
C HIS A 27 7.03 -15.54 11.10
N TYR A 28 6.58 -16.18 10.03
CA TYR A 28 6.87 -17.57 9.72
C TYR A 28 8.10 -17.63 8.83
N THR A 29 9.13 -18.36 9.26
CA THR A 29 10.39 -18.37 8.52
C THR A 29 11.18 -19.66 8.74
N THR A 30 12.26 -19.84 7.98
CA THR A 30 13.17 -20.98 8.13
C THR A 30 14.18 -20.74 9.25
N LYS A 31 14.78 -21.81 9.78
CA LYS A 31 15.85 -21.71 10.80
C LYS A 31 17.05 -20.89 10.30
N SER A 32 17.42 -21.02 9.03
CA SER A 32 18.50 -20.24 8.42
C SER A 32 18.18 -18.76 8.31
N ALA A 33 16.93 -18.41 7.98
CA ALA A 33 16.49 -17.02 7.95
C ALA A 33 16.41 -16.43 9.36
N LEU A 34 15.94 -17.20 10.35
CA LEU A 34 15.98 -16.81 11.77
C LEU A 34 17.40 -16.45 12.23
N GLU A 35 18.39 -17.29 11.92
CA GLU A 35 19.79 -17.01 12.26
C GLU A 35 20.23 -15.65 11.70
N GLY A 36 19.90 -15.38 10.43
CA GLY A 36 20.16 -14.09 9.79
C GLY A 36 19.46 -12.92 10.48
N ILE A 37 18.19 -13.09 10.86
CA ILE A 37 17.40 -12.05 11.54
C ILE A 37 17.99 -11.73 12.91
N VAL A 38 18.30 -12.75 13.72
CA VAL A 38 18.82 -12.58 15.07
C VAL A 38 20.23 -11.99 15.04
N ARG A 39 21.12 -12.57 14.21
CA ARG A 39 22.53 -12.16 14.14
C ARG A 39 22.71 -10.73 13.66
N ASN A 40 21.87 -10.28 12.73
CA ASN A 40 21.99 -8.95 12.13
C ASN A 40 20.96 -7.94 12.67
N SER A 41 20.07 -8.38 13.57
CA SER A 41 18.95 -7.59 14.11
C SER A 41 18.14 -6.87 13.02
N CYS A 42 17.85 -7.58 11.92
CA CYS A 42 17.12 -7.01 10.79
C CYS A 42 16.26 -8.03 10.04
N PHE A 43 15.17 -7.55 9.46
CA PHE A 43 14.42 -8.28 8.45
C PHE A 43 14.93 -7.92 7.06
N TRP A 44 15.07 -8.92 6.19
CA TRP A 44 15.29 -8.69 4.77
C TRP A 44 13.96 -8.57 4.05
N VAL A 45 13.56 -7.33 3.78
CA VAL A 45 12.28 -6.98 3.17
C VAL A 45 12.42 -7.02 1.66
N THR A 46 11.64 -7.85 0.99
CA THR A 46 11.77 -8.11 -0.46
C THR A 46 10.95 -7.12 -1.28
N ARG A 47 11.45 -6.79 -2.48
CA ARG A 47 10.72 -5.94 -3.42
C ARG A 47 9.43 -6.62 -3.89
N SER A 48 8.33 -5.89 -4.00
CA SER A 48 6.99 -6.46 -4.19
C SER A 48 6.84 -7.29 -5.48
N ASP A 49 7.56 -6.95 -6.55
CA ASP A 49 7.60 -7.69 -7.83
C ASP A 49 8.35 -9.04 -7.75
N PHE A 50 9.07 -9.30 -6.65
CA PHE A 50 9.80 -10.55 -6.38
C PHE A 50 9.15 -11.42 -5.31
N LEU A 51 7.95 -11.04 -4.82
CA LEU A 51 7.18 -11.91 -3.94
C LEU A 51 6.60 -13.10 -4.70
N ASN A 52 6.23 -14.14 -3.94
CA ASN A 52 5.79 -15.42 -4.49
C ASN A 52 4.53 -15.31 -5.34
N ASP A 53 3.68 -14.31 -5.06
CA ASP A 53 2.42 -14.13 -5.76
C ASP A 53 2.47 -12.94 -6.73
N LYS A 54 2.88 -13.23 -7.97
CA LYS A 54 2.85 -12.26 -9.06
C LYS A 54 1.43 -11.88 -9.49
N SER A 55 0.41 -12.63 -9.05
CA SER A 55 -0.98 -12.36 -9.39
C SER A 55 -1.56 -11.21 -8.57
N GLU A 56 -0.97 -10.82 -7.43
CA GLU A 56 -1.47 -9.72 -6.60
C GLU A 56 -1.53 -8.38 -7.35
N ILE A 57 -0.53 -8.12 -8.20
CA ILE A 57 -0.50 -6.93 -9.05
C ILE A 57 -1.66 -6.99 -10.05
N ILE A 58 -1.89 -8.15 -10.66
CA ILE A 58 -2.99 -8.38 -11.61
C ILE A 58 -4.35 -8.30 -10.91
N TYR A 59 -4.43 -8.76 -9.66
CA TYR A 59 -5.66 -8.79 -8.87
C TYR A 59 -6.22 -7.38 -8.64
N PHE A 60 -5.38 -6.40 -8.30
CA PHE A 60 -5.88 -5.05 -8.06
C PHE A 60 -6.54 -4.44 -9.32
N LYS A 61 -6.11 -4.83 -10.53
CA LYS A 61 -6.77 -4.43 -11.78
C LYS A 61 -8.24 -4.84 -11.80
N LYS A 62 -8.59 -6.05 -11.31
CA LYS A 62 -9.97 -6.51 -11.18
C LYS A 62 -10.79 -5.63 -10.24
N VAL A 63 -10.20 -5.21 -9.10
CA VAL A 63 -10.85 -4.27 -8.16
C VAL A 63 -11.12 -2.93 -8.86
N LEU A 64 -10.15 -2.45 -9.64
CA LEU A 64 -10.26 -1.21 -10.39
C LEU A 64 -11.37 -1.28 -11.45
N GLU A 65 -11.44 -2.37 -12.24
CA GLU A 65 -12.48 -2.60 -13.25
C GLU A 65 -13.88 -2.57 -12.63
N LEU A 66 -14.08 -3.31 -11.52
CA LEU A 66 -15.35 -3.33 -10.80
C LEU A 66 -15.71 -1.96 -10.23
N THR A 67 -14.73 -1.22 -9.72
CA THR A 67 -14.95 0.14 -9.20
C THR A 67 -15.36 1.10 -10.33
N ILE A 68 -14.70 1.04 -11.49
CA ILE A 68 -15.06 1.84 -12.66
C ILE A 68 -16.49 1.55 -13.10
N GLN A 69 -16.89 0.28 -13.16
CA GLN A 69 -18.25 -0.09 -13.53
C GLN A 69 -19.27 0.48 -12.53
N ASN A 70 -19.03 0.34 -11.23
CA ASN A 70 -19.91 0.91 -10.20
C ASN A 70 -20.03 2.43 -10.31
N LEU A 71 -18.93 3.13 -10.61
CA LEU A 71 -18.94 4.58 -10.81
C LEU A 71 -19.78 4.99 -12.02
N ILE A 72 -19.70 4.25 -13.12
CA ILE A 72 -20.53 4.49 -14.32
C ILE A 72 -22.01 4.28 -14.00
N ASP A 73 -22.35 3.19 -13.31
CA ASP A 73 -23.73 2.85 -12.95
C ASP A 73 -24.33 3.88 -12.00
N LEU A 74 -23.59 4.31 -10.98
CA LEU A 74 -24.01 5.33 -10.03
C LEU A 74 -24.22 6.67 -10.72
N TRP A 75 -23.29 7.08 -11.57
CA TRP A 75 -23.41 8.32 -12.32
C TRP A 75 -24.60 8.32 -13.26
N SER A 76 -24.88 7.19 -13.92
CA SER A 76 -26.03 7.06 -14.83
C SER A 76 -27.37 7.25 -14.12
N ARG A 77 -27.44 6.95 -12.81
CA ARG A 77 -28.64 7.10 -11.97
C ARG A 77 -28.74 8.45 -11.24
N TYR A 78 -27.70 9.28 -11.29
CA TYR A 78 -27.69 10.55 -10.57
C TYR A 78 -28.58 11.58 -11.28
N GLU A 79 -29.68 11.96 -10.63
CA GLU A 79 -30.57 13.04 -11.09
C GLU A 79 -29.98 14.42 -10.69
N ASN A 80 -30.28 15.47 -11.46
CA ASN A 80 -29.79 16.85 -11.22
C ASN A 80 -28.27 17.05 -11.34
N LYS A 81 -27.67 16.52 -12.41
CA LYS A 81 -26.25 16.76 -12.74
C LYS A 81 -26.02 18.23 -13.11
N PHE A 82 -25.15 18.92 -12.38
CA PHE A 82 -24.57 20.16 -12.92
C PHE A 82 -23.62 19.82 -14.07
N GLU A 83 -23.60 20.63 -15.13
CA GLU A 83 -22.80 20.35 -16.33
C GLU A 83 -21.31 20.21 -16.02
N THR A 84 -20.77 21.09 -15.17
CA THR A 84 -19.37 21.09 -14.74
C THR A 84 -19.01 19.91 -13.84
N GLU A 85 -19.95 19.47 -13.00
CA GLU A 85 -19.83 18.27 -12.17
C GLU A 85 -19.68 17.03 -13.04
N GLY A 86 -20.51 16.92 -14.09
CA GLY A 86 -20.44 15.80 -15.01
C GLY A 86 -19.18 15.73 -15.84
N ILE A 87 -18.63 16.87 -16.26
CA ILE A 87 -17.37 16.91 -17.01
C ILE A 87 -16.22 16.35 -16.16
N LEU A 88 -16.06 16.84 -14.92
CA LEU A 88 -14.98 16.38 -14.04
C LEU A 88 -15.13 14.90 -13.69
N TYR A 89 -16.35 14.46 -13.37
CA TYR A 89 -16.61 13.06 -13.05
C TYR A 89 -16.29 12.12 -14.22
N ASN A 90 -16.77 12.45 -15.42
CA ASN A 90 -16.51 11.65 -16.63
C ASN A 90 -15.00 11.56 -16.91
N GLN A 91 -14.25 12.65 -16.74
CA GLN A 91 -12.80 12.61 -16.96
C GLN A 91 -12.05 11.79 -15.91
N ILE A 92 -12.49 11.79 -14.65
CA ILE A 92 -11.94 10.87 -13.64
C ILE A 92 -12.18 9.42 -14.09
N VAL A 93 -13.40 9.09 -14.51
CA VAL A 93 -13.74 7.74 -15.00
C VAL A 93 -12.90 7.38 -16.23
N ASP A 94 -12.75 8.28 -17.19
CA ASP A 94 -11.98 8.04 -18.41
C ASP A 94 -10.48 7.89 -18.11
N TYR A 95 -9.94 8.65 -17.15
CA TYR A 95 -8.59 8.44 -16.67
C TYR A 95 -8.43 7.08 -16.00
N LEU A 96 -9.36 6.68 -15.12
CA LEU A 96 -9.31 5.38 -14.47
C LEU A 96 -9.37 4.25 -15.50
N LYS A 97 -10.18 4.38 -16.56
CA LYS A 97 -10.20 3.43 -17.70
C LYS A 97 -8.86 3.40 -18.43
N TYR A 98 -8.30 4.56 -18.75
CA TYR A 98 -6.98 4.68 -19.41
C TYR A 98 -5.89 4.00 -18.57
N PHE A 99 -5.83 4.34 -17.28
CA PHE A 99 -4.89 3.76 -16.33
C PHE A 99 -5.09 2.25 -16.21
N CYS A 100 -6.34 1.78 -16.09
CA CYS A 100 -6.66 0.35 -16.03
C CYS A 100 -6.17 -0.41 -17.28
N GLY A 101 -6.33 0.19 -18.47
CA GLY A 101 -5.82 -0.37 -19.74
C GLY A 101 -4.29 -0.37 -19.86
N LYS A 102 -3.59 0.42 -19.05
CA LYS A 102 -2.12 0.57 -19.05
C LYS A 102 -1.47 0.20 -17.72
N TYR A 103 -2.21 -0.50 -16.86
CA TYR A 103 -1.88 -0.70 -15.45
C TYR A 103 -0.44 -1.19 -15.24
N GLU A 104 -0.05 -2.27 -15.94
CA GLU A 104 1.29 -2.86 -15.84
C GLU A 104 2.40 -1.89 -16.27
N ASN A 105 2.20 -1.17 -17.38
CA ASN A 105 3.17 -0.20 -17.88
C ASN A 105 3.38 0.95 -16.88
N ILE A 106 2.28 1.51 -16.37
CA ILE A 106 2.35 2.63 -15.43
C ILE A 106 2.98 2.20 -14.11
N LEU A 107 2.69 0.97 -13.65
CA LEU A 107 3.40 0.42 -12.51
C LEU A 107 4.89 0.25 -12.78
N ASN A 108 5.33 -0.12 -13.97
CA ASN A 108 6.75 -0.30 -14.28
C ASN A 108 7.51 1.04 -14.44
N GLU A 109 6.83 2.07 -14.94
CA GLU A 109 7.39 3.39 -15.21
C GLU A 109 7.54 4.29 -13.97
N ARG A 110 6.91 3.92 -12.84
CA ARG A 110 7.00 4.67 -11.57
C ARG A 110 8.46 4.95 -11.16
N ASP A 111 8.70 6.08 -10.50
CA ASP A 111 10.03 6.53 -10.05
C ASP A 111 10.42 6.02 -8.65
N TYR A 112 9.74 4.98 -8.15
CA TYR A 112 10.03 4.35 -6.86
C TYR A 112 9.77 2.83 -6.88
N ASN A 113 10.31 2.13 -5.90
CA ASN A 113 10.05 0.72 -5.64
C ASN A 113 9.32 0.54 -4.32
N ILE A 114 8.56 -0.54 -4.24
CA ILE A 114 7.87 -0.95 -3.03
C ILE A 114 8.52 -2.22 -2.51
N PHE A 115 8.83 -2.25 -1.22
CA PHE A 115 9.32 -3.42 -0.51
C PHE A 115 8.30 -3.80 0.56
N ILE A 116 7.98 -5.08 0.69
CA ILE A 116 6.91 -5.55 1.59
C ILE A 116 7.49 -6.54 2.60
N LEU A 117 7.17 -6.30 3.87
CA LEU A 117 7.32 -7.26 4.94
C LEU A 117 5.96 -7.85 5.25
N SER A 118 5.83 -9.16 5.03
CA SER A 118 4.63 -9.93 5.34
C SER A 118 4.72 -10.53 6.74
N LEU A 119 3.74 -10.20 7.57
CA LEU A 119 3.50 -10.74 8.90
C LEU A 119 2.10 -11.37 8.92
N SER A 120 1.78 -12.12 9.97
CA SER A 120 0.45 -12.69 10.17
C SER A 120 -0.11 -12.33 11.53
N GLU A 121 -1.42 -12.21 11.63
CA GLU A 121 -2.14 -12.11 12.90
C GLU A 121 -2.25 -13.47 13.62
N ASN A 122 -2.07 -14.57 12.89
CA ASN A 122 -2.22 -15.93 13.42
C ASN A 122 -0.87 -16.56 13.74
N GLY A 123 -0.59 -16.77 15.02
CA GLY A 123 0.65 -17.41 15.48
C GLY A 123 0.65 -18.93 15.46
N SER A 124 -0.45 -19.55 15.01
CA SER A 124 -0.68 -20.99 15.05
C SER A 124 -1.04 -21.63 13.69
N SER A 125 -1.02 -20.86 12.60
CA SER A 125 -1.34 -21.31 11.24
C SER A 125 -0.42 -22.44 10.75
N GLU A 126 -0.99 -23.63 10.52
CA GLU A 126 -0.30 -24.76 9.91
C GLU A 126 0.02 -24.52 8.44
N TYR A 127 -0.88 -23.82 7.73
CA TYR A 127 -0.68 -23.41 6.36
C TYR A 127 0.59 -22.58 6.20
N LEU A 128 0.74 -21.54 7.03
CA LEU A 128 1.91 -20.68 6.99
C LEU A 128 3.18 -21.43 7.40
N PHE A 129 3.09 -22.28 8.42
CA PHE A 129 4.24 -23.09 8.85
C PHE A 129 4.73 -24.04 7.76
N LYS A 130 3.81 -24.69 7.04
CA LYS A 130 4.16 -25.60 5.93
C LYS A 130 4.79 -24.83 4.76
N ASN A 131 4.18 -23.72 4.35
CA ASN A 131 4.57 -23.00 3.14
C ASN A 131 5.77 -22.06 3.32
N TYR A 132 5.87 -21.37 4.46
CA TYR A 132 6.89 -20.34 4.69
C TYR A 132 8.00 -20.78 5.64
N SER A 133 7.72 -21.74 6.54
CA SER A 133 8.74 -22.35 7.42
C SER A 133 9.27 -23.68 6.88
N LYS A 134 8.85 -24.12 5.68
CA LYS A 134 9.21 -25.41 5.06
C LYS A 134 8.94 -26.63 5.97
N GLY A 135 7.99 -26.52 6.89
CA GLY A 135 7.61 -27.60 7.81
C GLY A 135 8.62 -27.94 8.93
N ASN A 136 9.77 -27.26 9.00
CA ASN A 136 10.78 -27.49 10.04
C ASN A 136 11.47 -26.19 10.53
N GLY A 137 10.84 -25.04 10.25
CA GLY A 137 11.34 -23.71 10.58
C GLY A 137 10.86 -23.22 11.94
N CYS A 138 10.55 -21.93 12.03
CA CYS A 138 10.16 -21.29 13.27
C CYS A 138 9.09 -20.21 13.06
N ILE A 139 8.49 -19.81 14.18
CA ILE A 139 7.53 -18.71 14.28
C ILE A 139 8.13 -17.69 15.24
N ILE A 140 8.37 -16.47 14.75
CA ILE A 140 8.80 -15.34 15.56
C ILE A 140 7.55 -14.56 15.97
N GLU A 141 7.31 -14.41 17.27
CA GLU A 141 6.29 -13.52 17.80
C GLU A 141 6.91 -12.16 18.10
N LEU A 142 6.36 -11.12 17.47
CA LEU A 142 6.80 -9.74 17.58
C LEU A 142 5.86 -8.97 18.50
N ASN A 143 6.41 -8.14 19.38
CA ASN A 143 5.68 -7.05 20.01
C ASN A 143 5.39 -6.00 18.96
N THR A 144 4.14 -5.91 18.51
CA THR A 144 3.73 -5.02 17.43
C THR A 144 4.08 -3.57 17.72
N LYS A 145 3.88 -3.10 18.95
CA LYS A 145 4.16 -1.71 19.31
C LYS A 145 5.65 -1.44 19.21
N ASP A 146 6.49 -2.27 19.82
CA ASP A 146 7.94 -2.03 19.87
C ASP A 146 8.64 -2.33 18.54
N PHE A 147 8.10 -3.28 17.77
CA PHE A 147 8.58 -3.60 16.43
C PHE A 147 8.22 -2.52 15.41
N LEU A 148 6.96 -2.05 15.47
CA LEU A 148 6.46 -0.96 14.64
C LEU A 148 6.58 0.40 15.33
N GLN A 149 7.42 0.55 16.38
CA GLN A 149 7.76 1.82 17.04
C GLN A 149 8.61 2.68 16.09
N ILE A 150 8.02 2.94 14.94
CA ILE A 150 8.50 3.74 13.85
C ILE A 150 8.15 5.20 14.17
N GLU A 151 8.27 5.56 15.46
CA GLU A 151 8.48 6.94 15.86
C GLU A 151 9.93 7.26 15.48
N LYS A 152 10.09 8.18 14.51
CA LYS A 152 11.33 8.68 13.88
C LYS A 152 11.73 8.11 12.52
N ILE A 153 10.76 7.79 11.66
CA ILE A 153 10.91 8.12 10.24
C ILE A 153 9.93 9.26 9.95
N GLU A 154 10.15 10.38 10.66
CA GLU A 154 9.68 11.66 10.16
C GLU A 154 10.35 11.89 8.79
N THR A 155 9.69 12.64 7.94
CA THR A 155 10.03 13.02 6.56
C THR A 155 11.34 13.82 6.43
N GLY A 156 12.41 13.37 7.07
CA GLY A 156 13.74 13.96 7.12
C GLY A 156 14.69 13.01 7.85
N SER A 157 15.59 12.39 7.09
CA SER A 157 16.83 11.77 7.54
C SER A 157 16.80 11.04 8.90
N SER A 158 16.31 9.80 8.91
CA SER A 158 16.65 8.84 9.97
C SER A 158 17.96 8.10 9.64
N ASN A 159 18.59 7.50 10.65
CA ASN A 159 19.83 6.70 10.53
C ASN A 159 19.71 5.40 9.69
N LEU A 160 18.58 5.19 9.00
CA LEU A 160 18.46 4.35 7.81
C LEU A 160 18.24 5.26 6.60
N GLY A 161 19.26 6.03 6.21
CA GLY A 161 19.14 7.15 5.27
C GLY A 161 18.13 6.90 4.15
N ASN A 162 17.29 7.89 3.91
CA ASN A 162 16.33 8.09 2.80
C ASN A 162 15.31 6.95 2.53
N ILE A 163 14.75 6.32 3.57
CA ILE A 163 13.42 5.69 3.45
C ILE A 163 12.38 6.83 3.46
N SER A 164 11.66 7.03 2.34
CA SER A 164 10.80 8.20 2.14
C SER A 164 9.46 8.11 2.87
N PHE A 165 8.89 6.90 2.97
CA PHE A 165 7.57 6.66 3.54
C PHE A 165 7.36 5.15 3.76
N PHE A 166 6.65 4.76 4.82
CA PHE A 166 6.14 3.41 4.97
C PHE A 166 4.68 3.46 5.46
N THR A 167 3.91 2.44 5.09
CA THR A 167 2.54 2.21 5.56
C THR A 167 2.45 0.80 6.10
N SER A 168 1.72 0.59 7.19
CA SER A 168 1.41 -0.74 7.67
C SER A 168 -0.07 -0.93 7.94
N ALA A 169 -0.62 -2.07 7.52
CA ALA A 169 -2.03 -2.37 7.66
C ALA A 169 -2.32 -3.86 7.46
N LYS A 170 -3.51 -4.26 7.91
CA LYS A 170 -4.10 -5.55 7.57
C LYS A 170 -4.40 -5.62 6.07
N VAL A 171 -4.18 -6.78 5.48
CA VAL A 171 -4.64 -7.10 4.14
C VAL A 171 -6.16 -7.26 4.13
N ILE A 172 -6.80 -6.74 3.11
CA ILE A 172 -8.25 -6.82 2.89
C ILE A 172 -8.50 -7.83 1.78
N TYR A 173 -9.31 -8.85 2.08
CA TYR A 173 -9.58 -9.97 1.17
C TYR A 173 -10.96 -9.92 0.50
N ASP A 174 -11.94 -9.25 1.13
CA ASP A 174 -13.29 -9.18 0.58
C ASP A 174 -13.39 -8.16 -0.57
N ILE A 175 -13.67 -8.66 -1.78
CA ILE A 175 -13.73 -7.83 -2.99
C ILE A 175 -14.80 -6.73 -2.91
N LYS A 176 -15.94 -6.97 -2.24
CA LYS A 176 -17.00 -5.97 -2.11
C LYS A 176 -16.53 -4.82 -1.21
N GLN A 177 -15.83 -5.15 -0.12
CA GLN A 177 -15.22 -4.19 0.79
C GLN A 177 -14.12 -3.38 0.09
N GLN A 178 -13.24 -4.04 -0.68
CA GLN A 178 -12.19 -3.39 -1.46
C GLN A 178 -12.76 -2.37 -2.46
N VAL A 179 -13.74 -2.78 -3.27
CA VAL A 179 -14.42 -1.90 -4.24
C VAL A 179 -15.11 -0.74 -3.51
N LYS A 180 -15.81 -1.01 -2.40
CA LYS A 180 -16.46 0.03 -1.60
C LYS A 180 -15.46 1.05 -1.05
N ILE A 181 -14.32 0.60 -0.52
CA ILE A 181 -13.26 1.48 0.00
C ILE A 181 -12.76 2.41 -1.11
N PHE A 182 -12.40 1.85 -2.27
CA PHE A 182 -11.82 2.63 -3.34
C PHE A 182 -12.84 3.60 -3.96
N GLN A 183 -14.09 3.16 -4.14
CA GLN A 183 -15.20 4.00 -4.59
C GLN A 183 -15.46 5.16 -3.62
N THR A 184 -15.48 4.89 -2.31
CA THR A 184 -15.68 5.92 -1.28
C THR A 184 -14.57 6.97 -1.32
N ASP A 185 -13.32 6.56 -1.56
CA ASP A 185 -12.22 7.51 -1.72
C ASP A 185 -12.37 8.41 -2.94
N ILE A 186 -12.82 7.87 -4.07
CA ILE A 186 -13.07 8.66 -5.28
C ILE A 186 -14.17 9.70 -5.02
N GLN A 187 -15.25 9.30 -4.33
CA GLN A 187 -16.32 10.21 -3.90
C GLN A 187 -15.81 11.29 -2.95
N ASN A 188 -15.02 10.93 -1.94
CA ASN A 188 -14.43 11.90 -0.99
C ASN A 188 -13.49 12.90 -1.69
N ILE A 189 -12.68 12.43 -2.65
CA ILE A 189 -11.81 13.28 -3.46
C ILE A 189 -12.66 14.29 -4.23
N TYR A 190 -13.70 13.81 -4.90
CA TYR A 190 -14.65 14.64 -5.65
C TYR A 190 -15.30 15.69 -4.73
N GLU A 191 -15.91 15.29 -3.62
CA GLU A 191 -16.54 16.19 -2.65
C GLU A 191 -15.57 17.26 -2.12
N LYS A 192 -14.31 16.88 -1.86
CA LYS A 192 -13.29 17.81 -1.38
C LYS A 192 -12.92 18.87 -2.43
N VAL A 193 -12.92 18.53 -3.73
CA VAL A 193 -12.75 19.51 -4.82
C VAL A 193 -13.87 20.55 -4.77
N PHE A 194 -15.14 20.12 -4.75
CA PHE A 194 -16.29 21.04 -4.73
C PHE A 194 -16.31 21.91 -3.48
N TYR A 195 -16.04 21.31 -2.33
CA TYR A 195 -15.91 22.05 -1.08
C TYR A 195 -14.85 23.15 -1.20
N THR A 196 -13.66 22.83 -1.73
CA THR A 196 -12.58 23.81 -1.91
C THR A 196 -12.95 24.90 -2.91
N LEU A 197 -13.56 24.56 -4.04
CA LEU A 197 -14.04 25.53 -5.05
C LEU A 197 -15.01 26.54 -4.42
N LYS A 198 -16.00 26.03 -3.65
CA LYS A 198 -16.98 26.85 -2.93
C LYS A 198 -16.31 27.74 -1.87
N ARG A 199 -15.41 27.16 -1.06
CA ARG A 199 -14.67 27.90 -0.02
C ARG A 199 -13.82 29.03 -0.61
N LYS A 200 -13.14 28.78 -1.73
CA LYS A 200 -12.32 29.77 -2.45
C LYS A 200 -13.14 30.74 -3.31
N ARG A 201 -14.48 30.62 -3.33
CA ARG A 201 -15.41 31.43 -4.13
C ARG A 201 -15.07 31.43 -5.63
N ILE A 202 -14.52 30.32 -6.12
CA ILE A 202 -14.23 30.13 -7.55
C ILE A 202 -15.54 29.81 -8.25
N LYS A 203 -16.09 30.80 -8.98
CA LYS A 203 -17.36 30.65 -9.71
C LYS A 203 -17.17 30.16 -11.15
N ASN A 204 -16.06 30.57 -11.79
CA ASN A 204 -15.74 30.18 -13.16
C ASN A 204 -14.47 29.33 -13.16
N ILE A 205 -14.60 28.08 -13.58
CA ILE A 205 -13.48 27.17 -13.77
C ILE A 205 -12.99 27.38 -15.20
N ASN A 206 -11.93 28.17 -15.37
CA ASN A 206 -11.23 28.27 -16.65
C ASN A 206 -10.35 27.03 -16.88
N GLN A 207 -9.79 26.89 -18.08
CA GLN A 207 -8.97 25.72 -18.45
C GLN A 207 -7.74 25.53 -17.54
N GLU A 208 -7.14 26.61 -17.04
CA GLU A 208 -5.96 26.52 -16.17
C GLU A 208 -6.31 25.93 -14.80
N ILE A 209 -7.37 26.46 -14.15
CA ILE A 209 -7.89 25.94 -12.89
C ILE A 209 -8.33 24.50 -13.07
N TYR A 210 -9.00 24.20 -14.19
CA TYR A 210 -9.42 22.85 -14.54
C TYR A 210 -8.24 21.86 -14.58
N ASN A 211 -7.19 22.20 -15.34
CA ASN A 211 -6.00 21.35 -15.47
C ASN A 211 -5.29 21.16 -14.13
N GLN A 212 -5.26 22.19 -13.27
CA GLN A 212 -4.69 22.07 -11.93
C GLN A 212 -5.48 21.09 -11.05
N ILE A 213 -6.82 21.21 -11.02
CA ILE A 213 -7.69 20.29 -10.28
C ILE A 213 -7.49 18.86 -10.79
N PHE A 214 -7.57 18.68 -12.11
CA PHE A 214 -7.42 17.37 -12.72
C PHE A 214 -6.08 16.72 -12.33
N ASN A 215 -4.96 17.42 -12.50
CA ASN A 215 -3.64 16.92 -12.14
C ASN A 215 -3.54 16.51 -10.65
N GLU A 216 -4.11 17.30 -9.75
CA GLU A 216 -4.12 16.98 -8.31
C GLU A 216 -4.97 15.75 -7.99
N VAL A 217 -6.17 15.66 -8.56
CA VAL A 217 -7.04 14.48 -8.42
C VAL A 217 -6.29 13.23 -8.93
N MET A 218 -5.61 13.33 -10.08
CA MET A 218 -4.88 12.19 -10.66
C MET A 218 -3.73 11.74 -9.76
N GLN A 219 -2.95 12.67 -9.21
CA GLN A 219 -1.87 12.34 -8.26
C GLN A 219 -2.41 11.65 -7.00
N LEU A 220 -3.54 12.09 -6.46
CA LEU A 220 -4.19 11.45 -5.32
C LEU A 220 -4.69 10.05 -5.66
N LEU A 221 -5.34 9.87 -6.82
CA LEU A 221 -5.81 8.57 -7.27
C LEU A 221 -4.67 7.58 -7.48
N LEU A 222 -3.57 8.03 -8.09
CA LEU A 222 -2.37 7.21 -8.25
C LEU A 222 -1.84 6.76 -6.89
N LEU A 223 -1.69 7.68 -5.92
CA LEU A 223 -1.23 7.33 -4.58
C LEU A 223 -2.15 6.29 -3.91
N LYS A 224 -3.47 6.43 -4.06
CA LYS A 224 -4.46 5.48 -3.56
C LYS A 224 -4.34 4.11 -4.21
N ILE A 225 -4.25 4.07 -5.54
CA ILE A 225 -4.07 2.84 -6.32
C ILE A 225 -2.78 2.12 -5.89
N HIS A 226 -1.68 2.86 -5.84
CA HIS A 226 -0.38 2.29 -5.44
C HIS A 226 -0.40 1.76 -4.02
N THR A 227 -1.08 2.44 -3.10
CA THR A 227 -1.22 1.96 -1.73
C THR A 227 -2.11 0.71 -1.68
N TYR A 228 -3.34 0.79 -2.20
CA TYR A 228 -4.31 -0.32 -2.08
C TYR A 228 -3.90 -1.57 -2.86
N SER A 229 -3.16 -1.44 -3.97
CA SER A 229 -2.58 -2.59 -4.67
C SER A 229 -1.61 -3.41 -3.80
N GLN A 230 -1.09 -2.85 -2.71
CA GLN A 230 -0.23 -3.60 -1.78
C GLN A 230 -1.01 -4.21 -0.61
N PHE A 231 -2.26 -3.81 -0.37
CA PHE A 231 -3.05 -4.24 0.80
C PHE A 231 -4.36 -4.94 0.42
N PHE A 232 -4.71 -5.01 -0.86
CA PHE A 232 -5.86 -5.78 -1.36
C PHE A 232 -5.34 -7.06 -1.98
N LYS A 233 -5.92 -8.19 -1.58
CA LYS A 233 -5.51 -9.52 -2.02
C LYS A 233 -6.73 -10.39 -2.32
N ASP A 234 -6.57 -11.37 -3.20
CA ASP A 234 -7.66 -12.31 -3.50
C ASP A 234 -8.04 -13.10 -2.23
N LYS A 235 -9.32 -13.40 -2.09
CA LYS A 235 -9.88 -14.14 -0.95
C LYS A 235 -9.31 -15.55 -0.83
N GLU A 236 -8.82 -16.14 -1.91
CA GLU A 236 -8.11 -17.43 -1.88
C GLU A 236 -6.85 -17.44 -1.00
N PHE A 237 -6.36 -16.27 -0.57
CA PHE A 237 -5.23 -16.11 0.33
C PHE A 237 -5.62 -15.66 1.75
N GLU A 238 -6.91 -15.65 2.09
CA GLU A 238 -7.41 -15.19 3.39
C GLU A 238 -6.81 -15.97 4.56
N GLN A 239 -6.44 -17.25 4.37
CA GLN A 239 -5.76 -18.08 5.38
C GLN A 239 -4.37 -17.58 5.81
N GLU A 240 -3.79 -16.61 5.09
CA GLU A 240 -2.53 -15.98 5.50
C GLU A 240 -2.73 -14.99 6.66
N GLU A 241 -3.94 -14.46 6.82
CA GLU A 241 -4.28 -13.48 7.86
C GLU A 241 -3.24 -12.35 7.92
N GLU A 242 -2.90 -11.82 6.75
CA GLU A 242 -1.67 -11.08 6.52
C GLU A 242 -1.77 -9.64 7.05
N TYR A 243 -0.70 -9.21 7.72
CA TYR A 243 -0.42 -7.83 8.06
C TYR A 243 0.85 -7.39 7.33
N ARG A 244 0.75 -6.34 6.51
CA ARG A 244 1.86 -5.87 5.69
C ARG A 244 2.48 -4.60 6.25
N VAL A 245 3.79 -4.50 6.12
CA VAL A 245 4.52 -3.24 6.18
C VAL A 245 5.11 -2.97 4.80
N ALA A 246 4.65 -1.91 4.14
CA ALA A 246 5.08 -1.51 2.80
C ALA A 246 6.01 -0.30 2.89
N PHE A 247 7.20 -0.42 2.32
CA PHE A 247 8.23 0.62 2.29
C PHE A 247 8.36 1.16 0.86
N VAL A 248 8.25 2.47 0.71
CA VAL A 248 8.38 3.16 -0.58
C VAL A 248 9.77 3.79 -0.67
N ILE A 249 10.56 3.34 -1.65
CA ILE A 249 11.94 3.75 -1.86
C ILE A 249 12.06 4.39 -3.24
N ALA A 250 12.46 5.66 -3.32
CA ALA A 250 12.69 6.32 -4.61
C ALA A 250 13.78 5.60 -5.42
N LYS A 251 13.62 5.51 -6.75
CA LYS A 251 14.60 4.87 -7.65
C LYS A 251 15.99 5.50 -7.53
N SER A 252 16.05 6.81 -7.26
CA SER A 252 17.29 7.55 -7.02
C SER A 252 18.08 7.02 -5.81
N GLU A 253 17.42 6.38 -4.85
CA GLU A 253 18.03 5.86 -3.61
C GLU A 253 18.40 4.38 -3.69
N GLU A 254 18.02 3.68 -4.77
CA GLU A 254 18.20 2.24 -4.88
C GLU A 254 19.65 1.81 -4.68
N LYS A 255 20.59 2.46 -5.36
CA LYS A 255 22.02 2.12 -5.29
C LYS A 255 22.60 2.23 -3.88
N ARG A 256 21.96 3.02 -3.00
CA ARG A 256 22.42 3.27 -1.64
C ARG A 256 21.79 2.31 -0.62
N ILE A 257 20.52 1.97 -0.79
CA ILE A 257 19.74 1.21 0.21
C ILE A 257 19.53 -0.25 -0.20
N VAL A 258 19.30 -0.51 -1.49
CA VAL A 258 18.86 -1.82 -1.98
C VAL A 258 20.05 -2.76 -2.09
N ARG A 259 19.94 -3.89 -1.41
CA ARG A 259 20.87 -5.01 -1.45
C ARG A 259 20.29 -6.14 -2.28
N HIS A 260 21.12 -7.12 -2.59
CA HIS A 260 20.73 -8.25 -3.43
C HIS A 260 21.16 -9.56 -2.77
N ARG A 261 20.29 -10.57 -2.83
CA ARG A 261 20.59 -11.94 -2.39
C ARG A 261 20.33 -12.93 -3.51
N THR A 262 21.12 -13.98 -3.56
CA THR A 262 20.90 -15.09 -4.49
C THR A 262 19.82 -16.01 -3.94
N THR A 263 18.90 -16.40 -4.81
CA THR A 263 17.90 -17.44 -4.58
C THR A 263 17.93 -18.42 -5.74
N ASP A 264 17.23 -19.54 -5.62
CA ASP A 264 17.07 -20.52 -6.72
C ASP A 264 16.47 -19.87 -7.98
N ASN A 265 15.70 -18.78 -7.83
CA ASN A 265 15.06 -18.03 -8.91
C ASN A 265 15.88 -16.82 -9.38
N GLY A 266 17.15 -16.72 -8.98
CA GLY A 266 18.06 -15.64 -9.35
C GLY A 266 18.26 -14.59 -8.27
N LEU A 267 18.69 -13.40 -8.70
CA LEU A 267 19.07 -12.30 -7.82
C LEU A 267 17.82 -11.52 -7.37
N VAL A 268 17.58 -11.48 -6.05
CA VAL A 268 16.40 -10.85 -5.47
C VAL A 268 16.79 -9.58 -4.72
N PRO A 269 16.22 -8.41 -5.07
CA PRO A 269 16.43 -7.16 -4.35
C PRO A 269 15.71 -7.17 -3.01
N PHE A 270 16.39 -6.66 -1.98
CA PHE A 270 15.82 -6.47 -0.64
C PHE A 270 16.40 -5.23 0.06
N ILE A 271 15.69 -4.75 1.07
CA ILE A 271 16.21 -3.75 2.03
C ILE A 271 16.33 -4.38 3.42
N GLU A 272 17.24 -3.86 4.24
CA GLU A 272 17.40 -4.28 5.63
C GLU A 272 16.55 -3.39 6.54
N PHE A 273 15.48 -3.95 7.11
CA PHE A 273 14.68 -3.29 8.13
C PHE A 273 15.23 -3.65 9.51
N LYS A 274 15.97 -2.72 10.12
CA LYS A 274 16.58 -2.89 11.45
C LYS A 274 15.55 -2.65 12.55
N PHE A 275 15.67 -3.41 13.63
CA PHE A 275 14.81 -3.28 14.80
C PHE A 275 15.55 -3.64 16.10
N ASP A 276 15.02 -3.20 17.23
CA ASP A 276 15.55 -3.54 18.56
C ASP A 276 15.05 -4.94 18.96
N ILE A 277 15.95 -5.92 18.92
CA ILE A 277 15.58 -7.32 19.10
C ILE A 277 15.03 -7.62 20.50
N ASP A 278 15.62 -7.00 21.53
CA ASP A 278 15.29 -7.26 22.93
C ASP A 278 13.92 -6.72 23.31
N LYS A 279 13.48 -5.64 22.64
CA LYS A 279 12.13 -5.08 22.81
C LYS A 279 11.11 -5.71 21.88
N SER A 280 11.52 -6.07 20.67
CA SER A 280 10.58 -6.43 19.61
C SER A 280 10.25 -7.92 19.56
N ILE A 281 11.16 -8.83 19.94
CA ILE A 281 10.86 -10.27 19.91
C ILE A 281 10.31 -10.68 21.28
N LYS A 282 9.06 -11.16 21.30
CA LYS A 282 8.44 -11.77 22.49
C LYS A 282 8.82 -13.23 22.67
N SER A 283 8.78 -13.99 21.58
CA SER A 283 9.07 -15.42 21.62
C SER A 283 9.49 -15.95 20.25
N ILE A 284 10.23 -17.06 20.25
CA ILE A 284 10.56 -17.84 19.06
C ILE A 284 10.11 -19.27 19.32
N ARG A 285 9.21 -19.79 18.49
CA ARG A 285 8.71 -21.16 18.58
C ARG A 285 9.28 -22.01 17.46
N MET A 286 9.95 -23.10 17.82
CA MET A 286 10.32 -24.18 16.91
C MET A 286 9.23 -25.26 16.98
N ARG A 287 8.83 -25.82 15.84
CA ARG A 287 8.07 -27.08 15.80
C ARG A 287 8.93 -28.19 15.23
#